data_AF-A0A1V1NXE4-F1
#
_entry.id   AF-A0A1V1NXE4-F1
#
_cell.length_a   1.000
_cell.length_b   1.000
_cell.length_c   1.000
_cell.angle_alpha   90.00
_cell.angle_beta   90.00
_cell.angle_gamma   90.00
#
_symmetry.space_group_name_H-M   'P 1'
#
loop_
_entity.id
_entity.type
_entity.pdbx_description
1 polymer ?
#
loop_
_entity_poly.entity_id
_entity_poly.type
_entity_poly.pdbx_seq_one_letter_code
_entity_poly.pdbx_strand_id
1 'polypeptide(L)'
;MHETIIKKPKVLARFLEGPHLKERECFLRQCAAEGYSLSMLRKIAWILLSISPNLDFCHGKITKFDLEQAIDGRVYFIKSSKHKHGSRQMFIRFATKWIRNLGLFEDIVKEKNSFDIYISEFSRYLSDERGLSPVTISTRCERLSWFFDYLNSRIDSLCSITIADIDDFIKEKGNNGWQRSSLASLASDLRSFFSPLFGF
;
A
#
# COMPACT_ATOMS: atom_id res chain seq x y z
N MET A 1 -22.26 3.38 -6.22
CA MET A 1 -20.82 3.69 -5.98
C MET A 1 -19.94 3.32 -7.17
N HIS A 2 -20.02 2.09 -7.70
CA HIS A 2 -19.23 1.71 -8.87
C HIS A 2 -19.56 2.55 -10.12
N GLU A 3 -20.81 3.01 -10.30
CA GLU A 3 -21.21 3.87 -11.43
C GLU A 3 -20.57 5.26 -11.39
N THR A 4 -20.33 5.81 -10.19
CA THR A 4 -19.66 7.11 -10.02
C THR A 4 -18.14 6.99 -10.20
N ILE A 5 -17.58 5.82 -9.88
CA ILE A 5 -16.15 5.51 -10.04
C ILE A 5 -15.85 5.12 -11.49
N ILE A 6 -16.63 4.25 -12.12
CA ILE A 6 -16.37 3.66 -13.43
C ILE A 6 -17.35 4.21 -14.46
N LYS A 7 -16.91 5.24 -15.20
CA LYS A 7 -17.76 5.94 -16.18
C LYS A 7 -17.98 5.19 -17.50
N LYS A 8 -17.10 4.26 -17.88
CA LYS A 8 -17.17 3.57 -19.17
C LYS A 8 -18.03 2.31 -19.05
N PRO A 9 -19.14 2.17 -19.80
CA PRO A 9 -20.07 1.03 -19.66
C PRO A 9 -19.39 -0.33 -19.80
N LYS A 10 -18.49 -0.50 -20.79
CA LYS A 10 -17.72 -1.75 -20.97
C LYS A 10 -16.82 -2.09 -19.76
N VAL A 11 -16.26 -1.06 -19.11
CA VAL A 11 -15.41 -1.26 -17.93
C VAL A 11 -16.27 -1.56 -16.70
N LEU A 12 -17.45 -0.95 -16.62
CA LEU A 12 -18.42 -1.20 -15.57
C LEU A 12 -18.96 -2.63 -15.66
N ALA A 13 -19.40 -3.08 -16.85
CA ALA A 13 -19.84 -4.46 -17.09
C ALA A 13 -18.77 -5.46 -16.67
N ARG A 14 -17.51 -5.27 -17.13
CA ARG A 14 -16.39 -6.14 -16.71
C ARG A 14 -16.12 -6.11 -15.21
N PHE A 15 -16.34 -4.97 -14.55
CA PHE A 15 -16.21 -4.89 -13.10
C PHE A 15 -17.33 -5.64 -12.39
N LEU A 16 -18.57 -5.53 -12.86
CA LEU A 16 -19.75 -6.20 -12.27
C LEU A 16 -19.71 -7.72 -12.47
N GLU A 17 -19.30 -8.18 -13.65
CA GLU A 17 -19.21 -9.62 -13.99
C GLU A 17 -17.97 -10.30 -13.43
N GLY A 18 -17.00 -9.53 -12.91
CA GLY A 18 -15.75 -10.06 -12.39
C GLY A 18 -15.93 -10.85 -11.07
N PRO A 19 -14.98 -11.73 -10.72
CA PRO A 19 -15.04 -12.49 -9.46
C PRO A 19 -15.08 -11.57 -8.22
N HIS A 20 -15.64 -12.07 -7.12
CA HIS A 20 -15.60 -11.40 -5.80
C HIS A 20 -16.16 -9.96 -5.80
N LEU A 21 -17.28 -9.73 -6.51
CA LEU A 21 -17.85 -8.39 -6.66
C LEU A 21 -18.15 -7.73 -5.30
N LYS A 22 -18.78 -8.46 -4.38
CA LYS A 22 -19.20 -7.92 -3.08
C LYS A 22 -18.00 -7.46 -2.25
N GLU A 23 -16.96 -8.28 -2.23
CA GLU A 23 -15.69 -8.07 -1.52
C GLU A 23 -14.94 -6.87 -2.09
N ARG A 24 -14.89 -6.76 -3.43
CA ARG A 24 -14.29 -5.62 -4.13
C ARG A 24 -15.03 -4.31 -3.83
N GLU A 25 -16.36 -4.34 -3.81
CA GLU A 25 -17.17 -3.16 -3.50
C GLU A 25 -17.02 -2.70 -2.05
N CYS A 26 -17.04 -3.64 -1.10
CA CYS A 26 -16.86 -3.33 0.31
C CYS A 26 -15.53 -2.62 0.54
N PHE A 27 -14.45 -3.15 -0.01
CA PHE A 27 -13.13 -2.55 0.10
C PHE A 27 -13.03 -1.17 -0.59
N LEU A 28 -13.67 -0.99 -1.75
CA LEU A 28 -13.73 0.33 -2.40
C LEU A 28 -14.50 1.36 -1.57
N ARG A 29 -15.60 0.97 -0.90
CA ARG A 29 -16.34 1.83 0.05
C ARG A 29 -15.45 2.26 1.20
N GLN A 30 -14.69 1.32 1.77
CA GLN A 30 -13.74 1.64 2.81
C GLN A 30 -12.64 2.59 2.31
N CYS A 31 -12.03 2.33 1.15
CA CYS A 31 -11.05 3.26 0.59
C CYS A 31 -11.64 4.67 0.38
N ALA A 32 -12.90 4.78 -0.04
CA ALA A 32 -13.53 6.09 -0.17
C ALA A 32 -13.70 6.78 1.20
N ALA A 33 -14.12 6.05 2.23
CA ALA A 33 -14.21 6.56 3.60
C ALA A 33 -12.86 6.97 4.19
N GLU A 34 -11.78 6.27 3.83
CA GLU A 34 -10.40 6.60 4.22
C GLU A 34 -9.86 7.87 3.50
N GLY A 35 -10.58 8.40 2.52
CA GLY A 35 -10.25 9.65 1.82
C GLY A 35 -9.47 9.47 0.52
N TYR A 36 -9.44 8.27 -0.08
CA TYR A 36 -8.80 8.08 -1.39
C TYR A 36 -9.49 8.89 -2.49
N SER A 37 -8.71 9.60 -3.32
CA SER A 37 -9.25 10.36 -4.45
C SER A 37 -9.95 9.46 -5.48
N LEU A 38 -10.89 10.03 -6.24
CA LEU A 38 -11.62 9.31 -7.30
C LEU A 38 -10.69 8.67 -8.34
N SER A 39 -9.59 9.33 -8.69
CA SER A 39 -8.57 8.79 -9.60
C SER A 39 -7.89 7.56 -9.01
N MET A 40 -7.60 7.56 -7.70
CA MET A 40 -7.03 6.40 -7.03
C MET A 40 -8.04 5.28 -6.87
N LEU A 41 -9.31 5.57 -6.52
CA LEU A 41 -10.37 4.56 -6.42
C LEU A 41 -10.56 3.80 -7.74
N ARG A 42 -10.51 4.50 -8.89
CA ARG A 42 -10.53 3.86 -10.22
C ARG A 42 -9.36 2.91 -10.42
N LYS A 43 -8.18 3.31 -9.97
CA LYS A 43 -6.96 2.50 -10.08
C LYS A 43 -7.03 1.28 -9.17
N ILE A 44 -7.48 1.45 -7.92
CA ILE A 44 -7.74 0.36 -6.98
C ILE A 44 -8.73 -0.62 -7.59
N ALA A 45 -9.89 -0.16 -8.07
CA ALA A 45 -10.91 -1.01 -8.68
C ALA A 45 -10.36 -1.88 -9.82
N TRP A 46 -9.48 -1.31 -10.65
CA TRP A 46 -8.81 -2.05 -11.71
C TRP A 46 -7.80 -3.07 -11.17
N ILE A 47 -6.99 -2.71 -10.17
CA ILE A 47 -6.06 -3.63 -9.51
C ILE A 47 -6.83 -4.83 -8.94
N LEU A 48 -7.88 -4.58 -8.16
CA LEU A 48 -8.70 -5.65 -7.57
C LEU A 48 -9.25 -6.58 -8.65
N LEU A 49 -9.88 -6.02 -9.69
CA LEU A 49 -10.42 -6.80 -10.79
C LEU A 49 -9.36 -7.64 -11.51
N SER A 50 -8.13 -7.12 -11.64
CA SER A 50 -7.06 -7.80 -12.36
C SER A 50 -6.46 -9.00 -11.63
N ILE A 51 -6.52 -9.01 -10.29
CA ILE A 51 -5.98 -10.09 -9.45
C ILE A 51 -7.06 -11.06 -8.98
N SER A 52 -8.33 -10.62 -8.92
CA SER A 52 -9.45 -11.43 -8.39
C SER A 52 -9.58 -12.82 -9.03
N PRO A 53 -9.38 -13.01 -10.36
CA PRO A 53 -9.47 -14.34 -10.96
C PRO A 53 -8.40 -15.33 -10.49
N ASN A 54 -7.27 -14.82 -9.98
CA ASN A 54 -6.15 -15.63 -9.53
C ASN A 54 -6.14 -15.82 -8.00
N LEU A 55 -7.18 -15.33 -7.31
CA LEU A 55 -7.31 -15.44 -5.86
C LEU A 55 -8.50 -16.32 -5.51
N ASP A 56 -8.20 -17.35 -4.74
CA ASP A 56 -9.20 -18.27 -4.22
C ASP A 56 -9.49 -17.95 -2.75
N PHE A 57 -10.73 -17.54 -2.48
CA PHE A 57 -11.19 -17.20 -1.13
C PHE A 57 -11.78 -18.41 -0.39
N CYS A 58 -12.00 -19.54 -1.07
CA CYS A 58 -12.66 -20.71 -0.52
C CYS A 58 -11.72 -21.60 0.29
N HIS A 59 -10.41 -21.54 0.03
CA HIS A 59 -9.42 -22.48 0.58
C HIS A 59 -8.68 -21.97 1.83
N GLY A 60 -9.16 -20.90 2.45
CA GLY A 60 -8.65 -20.41 3.73
C GLY A 60 -7.80 -19.14 3.63
N LYS A 61 -6.77 -19.05 4.48
CA LYS A 61 -5.91 -17.86 4.54
C LYS A 61 -5.05 -17.76 3.27
N ILE A 62 -4.85 -16.54 2.79
CA ILE A 62 -4.00 -16.21 1.66
C ILE A 62 -2.64 -15.76 2.21
N THR A 63 -1.59 -16.44 1.78
CA THR A 63 -0.21 -16.09 2.14
C THR A 63 0.33 -14.96 1.27
N LYS A 64 1.48 -14.40 1.67
CA LYS A 64 2.22 -13.47 0.81
C LYS A 64 2.62 -14.10 -0.53
N PHE A 65 2.98 -15.38 -0.53
CA PHE A 65 3.39 -16.09 -1.74
C PHE A 65 2.24 -16.23 -2.74
N ASP A 66 1.05 -16.60 -2.26
CA ASP A 66 -0.16 -16.71 -3.09
C ASP A 66 -0.52 -15.37 -3.71
N LEU A 67 -0.39 -14.29 -2.93
CA LEU A 67 -0.64 -12.93 -3.39
C LEU A 67 0.32 -12.53 -4.52
N GLU A 68 1.62 -12.80 -4.35
CA GLU A 68 2.64 -12.50 -5.36
C GLU A 68 2.43 -13.32 -6.64
N GLN A 69 2.11 -14.61 -6.51
CA GLN A 69 1.73 -15.49 -7.63
C GLN A 69 0.49 -14.96 -8.37
N ALA A 70 -0.55 -14.56 -7.65
CA ALA A 70 -1.77 -14.00 -8.23
C ALA A 70 -1.49 -12.70 -8.99
N ILE A 71 -0.63 -11.85 -8.41
CA ILE A 71 -0.17 -10.61 -9.04
C ILE A 71 0.63 -10.94 -10.30
N ASP A 72 1.65 -11.78 -10.25
CA ASP A 72 2.53 -12.04 -11.40
C ASP A 72 1.83 -12.84 -12.51
N GLY A 73 0.83 -13.66 -12.16
CA GLY A 73 -0.08 -14.36 -13.06
C GLY A 73 -1.09 -13.46 -13.80
N ARG A 74 -1.08 -12.14 -13.62
CA ARG A 74 -2.01 -11.17 -14.25
C ARG A 74 -1.84 -10.99 -15.78
N VAL A 75 -1.29 -11.97 -16.48
CA VAL A 75 -0.87 -11.93 -17.89
C VAL A 75 -1.97 -11.41 -18.84
N TYR A 76 -3.24 -11.72 -18.55
CA TYR A 76 -4.40 -11.25 -19.33
C TYR A 76 -4.61 -9.72 -19.29
N PHE A 77 -4.23 -9.04 -18.21
CA PHE A 77 -4.39 -7.59 -18.07
C PHE A 77 -3.18 -6.80 -18.57
N ILE A 78 -2.01 -7.44 -18.64
CA ILE A 78 -0.77 -6.85 -19.18
C ILE A 78 -0.87 -6.67 -20.70
N LYS A 79 -1.46 -7.65 -21.41
CA LYS A 79 -1.56 -7.62 -22.89
C LYS A 79 -2.59 -6.62 -23.44
N SER A 80 -3.60 -6.22 -22.67
CA SER A 80 -4.71 -5.38 -23.17
C SER A 80 -4.59 -3.87 -22.90
N SER A 81 -3.54 -3.39 -22.22
CA SER A 81 -3.42 -1.97 -21.88
C SER A 81 -2.10 -1.34 -22.34
N LYS A 82 -2.22 -0.32 -23.20
CA LYS A 82 -1.11 0.60 -23.56
C LYS A 82 -0.58 1.41 -22.36
N HIS A 83 -1.28 1.35 -21.22
CA HIS A 83 -0.92 2.01 -19.97
C HIS A 83 -0.88 0.98 -18.85
N LYS A 84 0.34 0.67 -18.36
CA LYS A 84 0.53 -0.13 -17.14
C LYS A 84 -0.12 0.63 -15.97
N HIS A 85 -1.35 0.28 -15.60
CA HIS A 85 -2.08 0.94 -14.53
C HIS A 85 -1.52 0.52 -13.16
N GLY A 86 -0.37 1.10 -12.79
CA GLY A 86 0.28 0.89 -11.49
C GLY A 86 1.55 0.03 -11.57
N SER A 87 2.50 0.33 -10.69
CA SER A 87 3.72 -0.46 -10.49
C SER A 87 3.38 -1.79 -9.78
N ARG A 88 4.25 -2.81 -9.89
CA ARG A 88 4.12 -4.07 -9.12
C ARG A 88 3.92 -3.79 -7.63
N GLN A 89 4.62 -2.79 -7.09
CA GLN A 89 4.46 -2.37 -5.69
C GLN A 89 3.04 -1.91 -5.36
N MET A 90 2.37 -1.21 -6.28
CA MET A 90 1.01 -0.74 -6.07
C MET A 90 0.02 -1.92 -6.05
N PHE A 91 0.26 -2.93 -6.88
CA PHE A 91 -0.50 -4.18 -6.82
C PHE A 91 -0.32 -4.88 -5.48
N ILE A 92 0.92 -5.11 -5.05
CA ILE A 92 1.22 -5.76 -3.76
C ILE A 92 0.52 -5.01 -2.64
N ARG A 93 0.70 -3.69 -2.58
CA ARG A 93 0.11 -2.84 -1.53
C ARG A 93 -1.41 -2.99 -1.43
N PHE A 94 -2.13 -2.80 -2.54
CA PHE A 94 -3.59 -2.83 -2.50
C PHE A 94 -4.17 -4.25 -2.43
N ALA A 95 -3.48 -5.24 -2.98
CA ALA A 95 -3.84 -6.64 -2.80
C ALA A 95 -3.70 -7.03 -1.32
N THR A 96 -2.57 -6.73 -0.67
CA THR A 96 -2.37 -7.00 0.77
C THR A 96 -3.40 -6.26 1.62
N LYS A 97 -3.63 -4.95 1.38
CA LYS A 97 -4.67 -4.20 2.12
C LYS A 97 -6.05 -4.82 1.94
N TRP A 98 -6.40 -5.24 0.74
CA TRP A 98 -7.70 -5.86 0.47
C TRP A 98 -7.86 -7.19 1.20
N ILE A 99 -6.89 -8.09 1.08
CA ILE A 99 -6.96 -9.42 1.71
C ILE A 99 -6.92 -9.33 3.25
N ARG A 100 -6.15 -8.37 3.81
CA ARG A 100 -6.22 -8.06 5.25
C ARG A 100 -7.59 -7.55 5.66
N ASN A 101 -8.21 -6.69 4.86
CA ASN A 101 -9.55 -6.20 5.14
C ASN A 101 -10.61 -7.31 5.14
N LEU A 102 -10.45 -8.33 4.30
CA LEU A 102 -11.30 -9.52 4.32
C LEU A 102 -11.02 -10.45 5.50
N GLY A 103 -10.00 -10.17 6.32
CA GLY A 103 -9.55 -11.08 7.38
C GLY A 103 -8.95 -12.38 6.84
N LEU A 104 -8.60 -12.42 5.56
CA LEU A 104 -8.08 -13.62 4.89
C LEU A 104 -6.55 -13.66 4.86
N PHE A 105 -5.86 -12.57 5.20
CA PHE A 105 -4.40 -12.57 5.12
C PHE A 105 -3.80 -13.36 6.28
N GLU A 106 -2.87 -14.27 5.98
CA GLU A 106 -2.01 -14.88 7.00
C GLU A 106 -0.91 -13.87 7.36
N ASP A 107 -1.23 -12.98 8.31
CA ASP A 107 -0.19 -12.18 8.94
C ASP A 107 0.67 -13.14 9.76
N ILE A 108 1.89 -13.39 9.29
CA ILE A 108 2.96 -13.85 10.18
C ILE A 108 3.00 -12.81 11.30
N VAL A 109 2.75 -13.23 12.54
CA VAL A 109 2.79 -12.33 13.70
C VAL A 109 4.16 -11.68 13.67
N LYS A 110 4.18 -10.42 13.24
CA LYS A 110 5.40 -9.66 13.21
C LYS A 110 5.70 -9.35 14.67
N GLU A 111 6.86 -9.77 15.13
CA GLU A 111 7.33 -9.34 16.44
C GLU A 111 7.23 -7.81 16.50
N LYS A 112 6.66 -7.30 17.59
CA LYS A 112 6.53 -5.86 17.79
C LYS A 112 7.90 -5.23 17.60
N ASN A 113 8.00 -4.32 16.65
CA ASN A 113 9.22 -3.59 16.42
C ASN A 113 9.34 -2.54 17.54
N SER A 114 10.53 -2.36 18.12
CA SER A 114 10.79 -1.28 19.07
C SER A 114 10.42 0.10 18.49
N PHE A 115 10.40 0.23 17.16
CA PHE A 115 10.01 1.44 16.46
C PHE A 115 8.49 1.69 16.33
N ASP A 116 7.63 0.72 16.67
CA ASP A 116 6.16 0.85 16.54
C ASP A 116 5.59 1.98 17.40
N ILE A 117 6.22 2.26 18.56
CA ILE A 117 5.88 3.40 19.42
C ILE A 117 6.06 4.72 18.68
N TYR A 118 7.19 4.91 17.99
CA TYR A 118 7.47 6.18 17.30
C TYR A 118 6.57 6.38 16.08
N ILE A 119 6.22 5.29 15.37
CA ILE A 119 5.25 5.36 14.27
C ILE A 119 3.88 5.79 14.82
N SER A 120 3.48 5.28 15.98
CA SER A 120 2.21 5.62 16.63
C SER A 120 2.18 7.08 17.07
N GLU A 121 3.26 7.58 17.67
CA GLU A 121 3.40 9.00 18.02
C GLU A 121 3.36 9.91 16.79
N PHE A 122 4.05 9.53 15.72
CA PHE A 122 4.01 10.25 14.46
C PHE A 122 2.61 10.26 13.85
N SER A 123 1.90 9.13 13.88
CA SER A 123 0.50 9.06 13.43
C SER A 123 -0.38 10.05 14.16
N ARG A 124 -0.23 10.15 15.49
CA ARG A 124 -0.95 11.12 16.33
C ARG A 124 -0.59 12.57 15.97
N TYR A 125 0.68 12.89 15.80
CA TYR A 125 1.13 14.21 15.32
C TYR A 125 0.49 14.58 13.96
N LEU A 126 0.46 13.63 13.02
CA LEU A 126 -0.13 13.86 11.70
C LEU A 126 -1.66 14.05 11.73
N SER A 127 -2.33 13.41 12.68
CA SER A 127 -3.75 13.58 12.95
C SER A 127 -4.01 14.94 13.62
N ASP A 128 -3.46 15.12 14.81
CA ASP A 128 -3.94 16.11 15.76
C ASP A 128 -3.39 17.52 15.44
N GLU A 129 -2.15 17.60 14.97
CA GLU A 129 -1.50 18.89 14.68
C GLU A 129 -1.57 19.25 13.19
N ARG A 130 -1.57 18.24 12.31
CA ARG A 130 -1.55 18.46 10.85
C ARG A 130 -2.89 18.24 10.16
N GLY A 131 -3.88 17.67 10.84
CA GLY A 131 -5.23 17.46 10.30
C GLY A 131 -5.26 16.63 9.00
N LEU A 132 -4.31 15.71 8.82
CA LEU A 132 -4.18 14.98 7.57
C LEU A 132 -5.25 13.89 7.44
N SER A 133 -5.62 13.57 6.19
CA SER A 133 -6.58 12.51 5.92
C SER A 133 -6.07 11.12 6.39
N PRO A 134 -6.96 10.19 6.79
CA PRO A 134 -6.57 8.85 7.24
C PRO A 134 -5.69 8.10 6.24
N VAL A 135 -5.99 8.18 4.94
CA VAL A 135 -5.17 7.55 3.90
C VAL A 135 -3.76 8.15 3.82
N THR A 136 -3.63 9.47 4.00
CA THR A 136 -2.33 10.13 4.01
C THR A 136 -1.52 9.65 5.21
N ILE A 137 -2.11 9.66 6.41
CA ILE A 137 -1.46 9.20 7.64
C ILE A 137 -1.02 7.74 7.49
N SER A 138 -1.93 6.85 7.09
CA SER A 138 -1.65 5.42 6.86
C SER A 138 -0.51 5.22 5.86
N THR A 139 -0.50 5.98 4.76
CA THR A 139 0.56 5.86 3.74
C THR A 139 1.93 6.28 4.28
N ARG A 140 1.98 7.33 5.10
CA ARG A 140 3.24 7.82 5.68
C ARG A 140 3.75 6.86 6.75
N CYS A 141 2.87 6.36 7.61
CA CYS A 141 3.21 5.36 8.63
C CYS A 141 3.71 4.05 7.99
N GLU A 142 3.03 3.56 6.94
CA GLU A 142 3.45 2.35 6.20
C GLU A 142 4.85 2.49 5.61
N ARG A 143 5.20 3.67 5.09
CA ARG A 143 6.54 3.97 4.57
C ARG A 143 7.60 3.96 5.67
N LEU A 144 7.27 4.47 6.86
CA LEU A 144 8.15 4.39 8.03
C LEU A 144 8.32 2.96 8.52
N SER A 145 7.25 2.16 8.58
CA SER A 145 7.35 0.74 8.92
C SER A 145 8.32 0.02 7.98
N TRP A 146 8.23 0.25 6.66
CA TRP A 146 9.18 -0.35 5.71
C TRP A 146 10.63 0.06 5.95
N PHE A 147 10.86 1.30 6.39
CA PHE A 147 12.19 1.78 6.73
C PHE A 147 12.71 1.08 7.99
N PHE A 148 11.93 1.03 9.06
CA PHE A 148 12.33 0.37 10.30
C PHE A 148 12.50 -1.14 10.13
N ASP A 149 11.68 -1.78 9.32
CA ASP A 149 11.85 -3.19 8.95
C ASP A 149 13.19 -3.46 8.25
N TYR A 150 13.61 -2.53 7.37
CA TYR A 150 14.88 -2.61 6.66
C TYR A 150 16.09 -2.46 7.61
N LEU A 151 15.89 -1.78 8.74
CA LEU A 151 16.89 -1.60 9.79
C LEU A 151 16.89 -2.72 10.84
N ASN A 152 15.83 -3.54 10.92
CA ASN A 152 15.45 -4.39 12.08
C ASN A 152 16.44 -5.52 12.44
N SER A 153 17.66 -5.50 11.90
CA SER A 153 18.78 -6.39 12.24
C SER A 153 20.08 -5.64 12.56
N ARG A 154 20.10 -4.30 12.44
CA ARG A 154 21.31 -3.47 12.53
C ARG A 154 21.23 -2.38 13.61
N ILE A 155 20.03 -2.00 14.02
CA ILE A 155 19.82 -0.80 14.83
C ILE A 155 18.69 -1.00 15.84
N ASP A 156 18.99 -0.75 17.12
CA ASP A 156 18.03 -0.87 18.24
C ASP A 156 17.49 0.49 18.73
N SER A 157 18.02 1.60 18.22
CA SER A 157 17.69 2.96 18.68
C SER A 157 17.58 3.96 17.54
N LEU A 158 16.67 4.94 17.67
CA LEU A 158 16.55 6.04 16.71
C LEU A 158 17.83 6.88 16.62
N CYS A 159 18.58 7.02 17.73
CA CYS A 159 19.78 7.85 17.78
C CYS A 159 20.95 7.27 16.97
N SER A 160 20.93 5.97 16.67
CA SER A 160 21.94 5.29 15.84
C SER A 160 21.64 5.35 14.35
N ILE A 161 20.48 5.90 13.95
CA ILE A 161 20.11 6.03 12.54
C ILE A 161 20.88 7.19 11.92
N THR A 162 21.58 6.93 10.83
CA THR A 162 22.36 7.92 10.10
C THR A 162 21.67 8.35 8.81
N ILE A 163 22.13 9.47 8.23
CA ILE A 163 21.70 9.90 6.88
C ILE A 163 22.06 8.82 5.83
N ALA A 164 23.18 8.10 6.02
CA ALA A 164 23.58 7.04 5.11
C ALA A 164 22.56 5.88 5.11
N ASP A 165 22.00 5.52 6.26
CA ASP A 165 20.95 4.49 6.35
C ASP A 165 19.68 4.89 5.59
N ILE A 166 19.31 6.18 5.65
CA ILE A 166 18.20 6.75 4.90
C ILE A 166 18.47 6.69 3.39
N ASP A 167 19.66 7.13 2.96
CA ASP A 167 20.06 7.12 1.55
C ASP A 167 20.12 5.71 0.99
N ASP A 168 20.67 4.75 1.74
CA ASP A 168 20.77 3.36 1.31
C ASP A 168 19.39 2.69 1.20
N PHE A 169 18.47 3.01 2.11
CA PHE A 169 17.08 2.57 1.98
C PHE A 169 16.39 3.17 0.74
N ILE A 170 16.58 4.46 0.46
CA ILE A 170 15.99 5.10 -0.73
C ILE A 170 16.57 4.48 -2.01
N LYS A 171 17.88 4.21 -2.06
CA LYS A 171 18.53 3.50 -3.17
C LYS A 171 17.96 2.10 -3.35
N GLU A 172 17.76 1.34 -2.26
CA GLU A 172 17.17 0.01 -2.28
C GLU A 172 15.77 0.03 -2.92
N LYS A 173 14.92 0.98 -2.54
CA LYS A 173 13.59 1.14 -3.15
C LYS A 173 13.67 1.52 -4.63
N GLY A 174 14.63 2.37 -5.00
CA GLY A 174 14.91 2.72 -6.39
C GLY A 174 15.29 1.50 -7.24
N ASN A 175 16.19 0.67 -6.72
CA ASN A 175 16.60 -0.58 -7.37
C ASN A 175 15.44 -1.58 -7.51
N ASN A 176 14.49 -1.56 -6.57
CA ASN A 176 13.25 -2.34 -6.63
C ASN A 176 12.14 -1.72 -7.51
N GLY A 177 12.48 -0.76 -8.37
CA GLY A 177 11.59 -0.24 -9.42
C GLY A 177 10.63 0.85 -8.96
N TRP A 178 10.89 1.52 -7.83
CA TRP A 178 10.14 2.71 -7.45
C TRP A 178 10.44 3.88 -8.38
N GLN A 179 9.39 4.63 -8.75
CA GLN A 179 9.54 5.82 -9.58
C GLN A 179 10.09 7.00 -8.78
N ARG A 180 10.79 7.92 -9.45
CA ARG A 180 11.36 9.13 -8.85
C ARG A 180 10.37 9.93 -7.99
N SER A 181 9.13 10.08 -8.45
CA SER A 181 8.07 10.78 -7.69
C SER A 181 7.68 10.05 -6.39
N SER A 182 7.71 8.70 -6.41
CA SER A 182 7.43 7.88 -5.22
C SER A 182 8.59 7.95 -4.22
N LEU A 183 9.83 7.94 -4.71
CA LEU A 183 11.04 8.12 -3.89
C LEU A 183 11.09 9.51 -3.26
N ALA A 184 10.75 10.57 -4.02
CA ALA A 184 10.70 11.94 -3.48
C ALA A 184 9.64 12.07 -2.37
N SER A 185 8.47 11.44 -2.55
CA SER A 185 7.44 11.41 -1.49
C SER A 185 7.93 10.65 -0.25
N LEU A 186 8.63 9.53 -0.44
CA LEU A 186 9.22 8.75 0.66
C LEU A 186 10.28 9.56 1.42
N ALA A 187 11.19 10.22 0.71
CA ALA A 187 12.22 11.07 1.32
C ALA A 187 11.60 12.23 2.10
N SER A 188 10.54 12.85 1.57
CA SER A 188 9.81 13.90 2.28
C SER A 188 9.13 13.39 3.56
N ASP A 189 8.61 12.16 3.55
CA ASP A 189 8.00 11.56 4.73
C ASP A 189 9.04 11.28 5.81
N LEU A 190 10.16 10.66 5.44
CA LEU A 190 11.29 10.39 6.33
C LEU A 190 11.83 11.69 6.94
N ARG A 191 12.05 12.72 6.11
CA ARG A 191 12.48 14.03 6.58
C ARG A 191 11.51 14.62 7.59
N SER A 192 10.21 14.58 7.31
CA SER A 192 9.20 15.13 8.22
C SER A 192 9.05 14.32 9.51
N PHE A 193 9.37 13.03 9.52
CA PHE A 193 9.42 12.22 10.74
C PHE A 193 10.63 12.59 11.59
N PHE A 194 11.79 12.78 10.97
CA PHE A 194 13.03 13.09 11.68
C PHE A 194 13.18 14.57 12.05
N SER A 195 12.49 15.50 11.38
CA SER A 195 12.62 16.94 11.64
C SER A 195 12.29 17.37 13.08
N PRO A 196 11.22 16.87 13.74
CA PRO A 196 10.94 17.21 15.14
C PRO A 196 11.93 16.57 16.13
N LEU A 197 12.54 15.45 15.76
CA LEU A 197 13.44 14.67 16.62
C LEU A 197 14.90 15.13 16.56
N PHE A 198 15.31 15.77 15.46
CA PHE A 198 16.70 16.13 15.19
C PHE A 198 17.03 17.63 15.25
N GLY A 199 16.08 18.50 15.58
CA GLY A 199 16.36 19.93 15.86
C GLY A 199 17.31 20.58 14.84
N PHE A 200 16.90 20.63 13.57
CA PHE A 200 17.54 21.51 12.58
C PHE A 200 16.77 22.81 12.45
#